data_AF-A0A0X8JIN9-F1
#
_entry.id   AF-A0A0X8JIN9-F1
#
_cell.length_a   1.000
_cell.length_b   1.000
_cell.length_c   1.000
_cell.angle_alpha   90.00
_cell.angle_beta   90.00
_cell.angle_gamma   90.00
#
_symmetry.space_group_name_H-M   'P 1'
#
loop_
_entity.id
_entity.type
_entity.pdbx_description
1 polymer ?
#
loop_
_entity_poly.entity_id
_entity_poly.type
_entity_poly.pdbx_seq_one_letter_code
_entity_poly.pdbx_strand_id
1 'polypeptide(L)'
;MKACAILLAAGRASRMGAVKALLPLPLLSGGAPCSALEGLARCYRGAGVEDILLVSGFHAAEVEAAARGLGLAVVRNPRPEEGMFSSACAGLRAVPEDCAVCFVHPVDVPLVRSLTLAALLDAAASESQHGSSSVLIPTYEGKEGHPPLLPSVYREHILAHERQGGEGGLRSALAGLPRRYVPVADSFILEDMDCPEDYARLRTLAALREALWPAEAWNLLRLCRVPERGLRHACAVGAVAAALAQVLRESRAEREWAGTGPDPELARAGGLLHDVCKGLPEHEKAGGRFLAELGLPVAAALVADHRDLSVPDAAPLTERELVYLADKYCHGREFVPLELRFGQKLDLYAADPAACAAIRGRLGRARALEARLAREMGRPPADIARQALEALLKAKGGEPEAEPNSSRGDT
;
A
#
# COMPACT_ATOMS: atom_id res chain seq x y z
N MET A 1 1.80 -23.28 7.49
CA MET A 1 0.41 -23.19 7.99
C MET A 1 -0.50 -23.15 6.78
N LYS A 2 -1.55 -23.97 6.70
CA LYS A 2 -2.49 -23.96 5.57
C LYS A 2 -3.53 -22.87 5.77
N ALA A 3 -3.69 -21.98 4.79
CA ALA A 3 -4.65 -20.88 4.83
C ALA A 3 -5.64 -20.99 3.66
N CYS A 4 -6.89 -20.62 3.89
CA CYS A 4 -7.91 -20.52 2.84
C CYS A 4 -8.49 -19.11 2.76
N ALA A 5 -9.03 -18.74 1.60
CA ALA A 5 -9.79 -17.50 1.43
C ALA A 5 -11.26 -17.80 1.11
N ILE A 6 -12.18 -17.20 1.86
CA ILE A 6 -13.62 -17.26 1.60
C ILE A 6 -14.04 -15.92 1.00
N LEU A 7 -14.31 -15.91 -0.30
CA LEU A 7 -14.78 -14.73 -1.03
C LEU A 7 -16.30 -14.69 -1.03
N LEU A 8 -16.91 -13.71 -0.36
CA LEU A 8 -18.36 -13.59 -0.24
C LEU A 8 -18.94 -12.79 -1.41
N ALA A 9 -19.66 -13.45 -2.31
CA ALA A 9 -20.29 -12.85 -3.49
C ALA A 9 -21.80 -13.19 -3.57
N ALA A 10 -22.43 -13.44 -2.42
CA ALA A 10 -23.80 -13.90 -2.34
C ALA A 10 -24.86 -12.78 -2.30
N GLY A 11 -24.44 -11.52 -2.25
CA GLY A 11 -25.33 -10.36 -2.05
C GLY A 11 -26.24 -10.05 -3.24
N ARG A 12 -27.36 -9.34 -2.96
CA ARG A 12 -28.37 -8.95 -3.96
C ARG A 12 -27.89 -7.89 -4.95
N ALA A 13 -26.93 -7.06 -4.54
CA ALA A 13 -26.46 -5.89 -5.28
C ALA A 13 -27.55 -4.88 -5.67
N SER A 14 -28.62 -4.77 -4.86
CA SER A 14 -29.81 -3.96 -5.19
C SER A 14 -29.53 -2.47 -5.43
N ARG A 15 -28.59 -1.86 -4.68
CA ARG A 15 -28.19 -0.45 -4.85
C ARG A 15 -27.31 -0.23 -6.08
N MET A 16 -26.46 -1.21 -6.39
CA MET A 16 -25.50 -1.15 -7.49
C MET A 16 -26.16 -1.41 -8.86
N GLY A 17 -27.23 -2.22 -8.90
CA GLY A 17 -27.88 -2.63 -10.15
C GLY A 17 -27.04 -3.57 -11.03
N ALA A 18 -25.87 -4.00 -10.54
CA ALA A 18 -24.93 -4.88 -11.24
C ALA A 18 -24.26 -5.84 -10.27
N VAL A 19 -23.80 -6.99 -10.77
CA VAL A 19 -23.14 -8.02 -9.96
C VAL A 19 -21.74 -7.55 -9.55
N LYS A 20 -21.59 -7.06 -8.31
CA LYS A 20 -20.35 -6.44 -7.79
C LYS A 20 -19.08 -7.26 -8.08
N ALA A 21 -19.13 -8.59 -7.89
CA ALA A 21 -18.01 -9.50 -8.16
C ALA A 21 -17.48 -9.43 -9.60
N LEU A 22 -18.32 -9.08 -10.57
CA LEU A 22 -18.00 -9.07 -12.00
C LEU A 22 -17.67 -7.67 -12.53
N LEU A 23 -17.75 -6.63 -11.68
CA LEU A 23 -17.46 -5.27 -12.10
C LEU A 23 -15.97 -5.09 -12.45
N PRO A 24 -15.66 -4.44 -13.59
CA PRO A 24 -14.28 -4.28 -14.05
C PRO A 24 -13.53 -3.15 -13.32
N LEU A 25 -12.37 -3.49 -12.76
CA LEU A 25 -11.43 -2.55 -12.13
C LEU A 25 -10.06 -2.64 -12.81
N PRO A 26 -9.33 -1.51 -12.98
CA PRO A 26 -8.00 -1.48 -13.61
C PRO A 26 -6.92 -2.04 -12.67
N LEU A 27 -6.97 -3.34 -12.39
CA LEU A 27 -6.12 -4.03 -11.40
C LEU A 27 -5.00 -4.85 -12.03
N LEU A 28 -4.99 -5.01 -13.36
CA LEU A 28 -3.92 -5.70 -14.06
C LEU A 28 -2.81 -4.73 -14.46
N SER A 29 -1.64 -5.28 -14.78
CA SER A 29 -0.47 -4.52 -15.21
C SER A 29 -0.81 -3.54 -16.35
N GLY A 30 -0.32 -2.31 -16.24
CA GLY A 30 -0.64 -1.24 -17.18
C GLY A 30 -2.06 -0.69 -17.06
N GLY A 31 -2.78 -0.99 -15.97
CA GLY A 31 -4.14 -0.51 -15.73
C GLY A 31 -5.21 -1.25 -16.52
N ALA A 32 -4.90 -2.43 -17.07
CA ALA A 32 -5.89 -3.23 -17.78
C ALA A 32 -7.00 -3.71 -16.82
N PRO A 33 -8.26 -3.73 -17.27
CA PRO A 33 -9.39 -4.09 -16.42
C PRO A 33 -9.45 -5.60 -16.18
N CYS A 34 -9.81 -6.00 -14.97
CA CYS A 34 -10.30 -7.34 -14.64
C CYS A 34 -11.48 -7.24 -13.68
N SER A 35 -12.24 -8.33 -13.51
CA SER A 35 -13.32 -8.33 -12.52
C SER A 35 -12.77 -8.17 -11.09
N ALA A 36 -13.58 -7.63 -10.18
CA ALA A 36 -13.27 -7.58 -8.75
C ALA A 36 -12.90 -8.96 -8.18
N LEU A 37 -13.63 -10.01 -8.57
CA LEU A 37 -13.36 -11.39 -8.19
C LEU A 37 -11.99 -11.87 -8.70
N GLU A 38 -11.66 -11.60 -9.96
CA GLU A 38 -10.35 -11.96 -10.52
C GLU A 38 -9.22 -11.22 -9.80
N GLY A 39 -9.38 -9.93 -9.54
CA GLY A 39 -8.40 -9.11 -8.82
C GLY A 39 -8.10 -9.68 -7.42
N LEU A 40 -9.14 -10.03 -6.66
CA LEU A 40 -9.01 -10.67 -5.35
C LEU A 40 -8.34 -12.03 -5.45
N ALA A 41 -8.74 -12.88 -6.40
CA ALA A 41 -8.14 -14.20 -6.58
C ALA A 41 -6.63 -14.10 -6.87
N ARG A 42 -6.21 -13.15 -7.72
CA ARG A 42 -4.79 -12.88 -7.99
C ARG A 42 -4.07 -12.33 -6.76
N CYS A 43 -4.71 -11.46 -5.98
CA CYS A 43 -4.15 -10.91 -4.75
C CYS A 43 -3.83 -12.02 -3.72
N TYR A 44 -4.77 -12.95 -3.52
CA TYR A 44 -4.60 -14.10 -2.62
C TYR A 44 -3.52 -15.07 -3.08
N ARG A 45 -3.49 -15.42 -4.37
CA ARG A 45 -2.43 -16.24 -4.96
C ARG A 45 -1.06 -15.60 -4.82
N GLY A 46 -0.97 -14.28 -5.04
CA GLY A 46 0.26 -13.51 -4.80
C GLY A 46 0.74 -13.54 -3.35
N ALA A 47 -0.16 -13.75 -2.39
CA ALA A 47 0.16 -13.96 -0.97
C ALA A 47 0.37 -15.44 -0.59
N GLY A 48 0.41 -16.35 -1.57
CA GLY A 48 0.61 -17.79 -1.35
C GLY A 48 -0.63 -18.55 -0.87
N VAL A 49 -1.83 -17.97 -1.01
CA VAL A 49 -3.11 -18.62 -0.65
C VAL A 49 -3.76 -19.18 -1.90
N GLU A 50 -3.61 -20.48 -2.12
CA GLU A 50 -4.17 -21.18 -3.29
C GLU A 50 -5.60 -21.71 -3.07
N ASP A 51 -5.93 -22.07 -1.82
CA ASP A 51 -7.26 -22.57 -1.47
C ASP A 51 -8.27 -21.42 -1.36
N ILE A 52 -8.83 -21.03 -2.50
CA ILE A 52 -9.78 -19.92 -2.60
C ILE A 52 -11.18 -20.48 -2.90
N LEU A 53 -12.11 -20.16 -2.02
CA LEU A 53 -13.51 -20.55 -2.07
C LEU A 53 -14.40 -19.32 -2.34
N LEU A 54 -15.18 -19.37 -3.40
CA LEU A 54 -16.27 -18.42 -3.66
C LEU A 54 -17.56 -18.90 -2.98
N VAL A 55 -18.22 -18.01 -2.25
CA VAL A 55 -19.60 -18.19 -1.80
C VAL A 55 -20.56 -17.39 -2.69
N SER A 56 -21.41 -18.10 -3.44
CA SER A 56 -22.44 -17.54 -4.33
C SER A 56 -23.81 -17.46 -3.64
N GLY A 57 -24.76 -16.73 -4.26
CA GLY A 57 -26.10 -16.49 -3.72
C GLY A 57 -27.07 -16.04 -4.82
N PHE A 58 -27.62 -14.83 -4.71
CA PHE A 58 -28.65 -14.31 -5.64
C PHE A 58 -28.25 -14.38 -7.12
N HIS A 59 -26.98 -14.12 -7.44
CA HIS A 59 -26.45 -14.11 -8.82
C HIS A 59 -25.61 -15.36 -9.14
N ALA A 60 -25.99 -16.52 -8.60
CA ALA A 60 -25.16 -17.72 -8.61
C ALA A 60 -24.69 -18.15 -10.01
N ALA A 61 -25.56 -18.18 -11.03
CA ALA A 61 -25.17 -18.67 -12.35
C ALA A 61 -23.96 -17.93 -12.93
N GLU A 62 -23.99 -16.59 -12.91
CA GLU A 62 -22.95 -15.73 -13.47
C GLU A 62 -21.67 -15.77 -12.63
N VAL A 63 -21.80 -15.61 -11.31
CA VAL A 63 -20.64 -15.53 -10.40
C VAL A 63 -19.92 -16.88 -10.31
N GLU A 64 -20.66 -17.99 -10.26
CA GLU A 64 -20.06 -19.32 -10.22
C GLU A 64 -19.35 -19.69 -11.54
N ALA A 65 -19.90 -19.27 -12.68
CA ALA A 65 -19.23 -19.45 -13.97
C ALA A 65 -17.88 -18.71 -14.01
N ALA A 66 -17.86 -17.45 -13.56
CA ALA A 66 -16.63 -16.67 -13.45
C ALA A 66 -15.62 -17.30 -12.49
N ALA A 67 -16.05 -17.73 -11.29
CA ALA A 67 -15.16 -18.40 -10.33
C ALA A 67 -14.57 -19.72 -10.87
N ARG A 68 -15.38 -20.55 -11.54
CA ARG A 68 -14.87 -21.79 -12.16
C ARG A 68 -13.87 -21.49 -13.27
N GLY A 69 -14.09 -20.45 -14.06
CA GLY A 69 -13.13 -19.98 -15.07
C GLY A 69 -11.78 -19.54 -14.48
N LEU A 70 -11.79 -19.09 -13.23
CA LEU A 70 -10.59 -18.73 -12.45
C LEU A 70 -10.00 -19.91 -11.66
N GLY A 71 -10.62 -21.09 -11.71
CA GLY A 71 -10.19 -22.29 -10.97
C GLY A 71 -10.49 -22.25 -9.47
N LEU A 72 -11.47 -21.46 -9.04
CA LEU A 72 -11.86 -21.35 -7.62
C LEU A 72 -12.86 -22.44 -7.23
N ALA A 73 -12.80 -22.89 -5.98
CA ALA A 73 -13.87 -23.70 -5.41
C ALA A 73 -15.14 -22.85 -5.27
N VAL A 74 -16.31 -23.48 -5.36
CA VAL A 74 -17.60 -22.78 -5.33
C VAL A 74 -18.54 -23.44 -4.34
N VAL A 75 -19.14 -22.64 -3.48
CA VAL A 75 -20.22 -23.02 -2.57
C VAL A 75 -21.38 -22.07 -2.74
N ARG A 76 -22.60 -22.60 -2.78
CA ARG A 76 -23.81 -21.78 -2.82
C ARG A 76 -24.37 -21.61 -1.43
N ASN A 77 -24.60 -20.37 -1.01
CA ASN A 77 -25.42 -20.11 0.17
C ASN A 77 -26.89 -20.37 -0.20
N PRO A 78 -27.59 -21.31 0.47
CA PRO A 78 -28.99 -21.60 0.19
C PRO A 78 -29.95 -20.51 0.70
N ARG A 79 -29.51 -19.65 1.62
CA ARG A 79 -30.32 -18.60 2.27
C ARG A 79 -29.61 -17.24 2.27
N PRO A 80 -29.26 -16.69 1.09
CA PRO A 80 -28.55 -15.42 0.98
C PRO A 80 -29.38 -14.22 1.47
N GLU A 81 -30.70 -14.36 1.59
CA GLU A 81 -31.61 -13.39 2.19
C GLU A 81 -31.40 -13.18 3.69
N GLU A 82 -30.80 -14.15 4.40
CA GLU A 82 -30.42 -14.03 5.83
C GLU A 82 -29.15 -13.16 6.03
N GLY A 83 -28.57 -12.64 4.95
CA GLY A 83 -27.49 -11.65 4.97
C GLY A 83 -26.07 -12.23 4.86
N MET A 84 -25.08 -11.37 5.07
CA MET A 84 -23.67 -11.72 4.87
C MET A 84 -23.19 -12.82 5.83
N PHE A 85 -23.74 -12.89 7.05
CA PHE A 85 -23.32 -13.88 8.04
C PHE A 85 -23.66 -15.32 7.60
N SER A 86 -24.85 -15.57 7.05
CA SER A 86 -25.20 -16.91 6.52
C SER A 86 -24.26 -17.32 5.37
N SER A 87 -23.77 -16.35 4.59
CA SER A 87 -22.78 -16.57 3.53
C SER A 87 -21.41 -16.93 4.10
N ALA A 88 -20.97 -16.24 5.15
CA ALA A 88 -19.73 -16.59 5.85
C ALA A 88 -19.82 -18.01 6.45
N CYS A 89 -20.94 -18.38 7.07
CA CYS A 89 -21.18 -19.71 7.61
C CYS A 89 -21.22 -20.79 6.51
N ALA A 90 -21.84 -20.52 5.36
CA ALA A 90 -21.80 -21.43 4.20
C ALA A 90 -20.35 -21.69 3.74
N GLY A 91 -19.54 -20.63 3.66
CA GLY A 91 -18.11 -20.75 3.36
C GLY A 91 -17.36 -21.56 4.43
N LEU A 92 -17.54 -21.23 5.71
CA LEU A 92 -16.83 -21.87 6.83
C LEU A 92 -17.08 -23.38 6.91
N ARG A 93 -18.29 -23.84 6.56
CA ARG A 93 -18.61 -25.28 6.47
C ARG A 93 -17.84 -26.01 5.37
N ALA A 94 -17.50 -25.31 4.29
CA ALA A 94 -16.86 -25.90 3.12
C ALA A 94 -15.34 -25.74 3.11
N VAL A 95 -14.77 -24.95 4.04
CA VAL A 95 -13.33 -24.88 4.23
C VAL A 95 -12.81 -26.26 4.65
N PRO A 96 -11.73 -26.78 4.04
CA PRO A 96 -11.12 -28.06 4.41
C PRO A 96 -10.83 -28.18 5.92
N GLU A 97 -10.90 -29.39 6.46
CA GLU A 97 -10.63 -29.65 7.89
C GLU A 97 -9.16 -29.39 8.27
N ASP A 98 -8.23 -29.59 7.33
CA ASP A 98 -6.79 -29.35 7.51
C ASP A 98 -6.39 -27.87 7.38
N CYS A 99 -7.34 -26.97 7.10
CA CYS A 99 -7.11 -25.54 7.08
C CYS A 99 -6.89 -25.02 8.50
N ALA A 100 -5.80 -24.28 8.73
CA ALA A 100 -5.50 -23.70 10.03
C ALA A 100 -6.18 -22.34 10.25
N VAL A 101 -6.26 -21.52 9.20
CA VAL A 101 -6.83 -20.17 9.25
C VAL A 101 -7.58 -19.84 7.96
N CYS A 102 -8.69 -19.12 8.04
CA CYS A 102 -9.46 -18.71 6.87
C CYS A 102 -9.73 -17.20 6.85
N PHE A 103 -9.46 -16.57 5.72
CA PHE A 103 -9.89 -15.20 5.46
C PHE A 103 -11.39 -15.18 5.15
N VAL A 104 -12.09 -14.16 5.62
CA VAL A 104 -13.47 -13.88 5.22
C VAL A 104 -13.50 -12.53 4.52
N HIS A 105 -13.63 -12.53 3.20
CA HIS A 105 -13.43 -11.35 2.36
C HIS A 105 -14.67 -11.07 1.50
N PRO A 106 -15.43 -10.00 1.80
CA PRO A 106 -16.47 -9.50 0.91
C PRO A 106 -15.89 -9.08 -0.44
N VAL A 107 -16.47 -9.54 -1.56
CA VAL A 107 -15.97 -9.17 -2.90
C VAL A 107 -16.12 -7.70 -3.25
N ASP A 108 -16.86 -6.95 -2.44
CA ASP A 108 -17.04 -5.53 -2.55
C ASP A 108 -15.96 -4.69 -1.86
N VAL A 109 -14.94 -5.30 -1.26
CA VAL A 109 -13.69 -4.62 -0.83
C VAL A 109 -12.51 -5.06 -1.71
N PRO A 110 -12.52 -4.79 -3.03
CA PRO A 110 -11.63 -5.47 -3.99
C PRO A 110 -10.18 -4.96 -3.99
N LEU A 111 -9.90 -3.83 -3.34
CA LEU A 111 -8.62 -3.12 -3.49
C LEU A 111 -7.56 -3.51 -2.46
N VAL A 112 -7.89 -4.37 -1.48
CA VAL A 112 -6.93 -4.86 -0.47
C VAL A 112 -5.64 -5.36 -1.11
N ARG A 113 -4.50 -4.95 -0.57
CA ARG A 113 -3.17 -5.27 -1.10
C ARG A 113 -2.60 -6.53 -0.46
N SER A 114 -1.68 -7.19 -1.16
CA SER A 114 -1.00 -8.40 -0.68
C SER A 114 -0.23 -8.15 0.63
N LEU A 115 0.26 -6.93 0.87
CA LEU A 115 0.89 -6.55 2.15
C LEU A 115 -0.01 -6.81 3.37
N THR A 116 -1.32 -6.57 3.23
CA THR A 116 -2.30 -6.78 4.31
C THR A 116 -2.48 -8.27 4.57
N LEU A 117 -2.60 -9.07 3.52
CA LEU A 117 -2.74 -10.52 3.62
C LEU A 117 -1.48 -11.14 4.24
N ALA A 118 -0.30 -10.73 3.80
CA ALA A 118 0.99 -11.16 4.35
C ALA A 118 1.12 -10.80 5.84
N ALA A 119 0.79 -9.56 6.23
CA ALA A 119 0.84 -9.13 7.63
C ALA A 119 -0.07 -9.97 8.55
N LEU A 120 -1.27 -10.34 8.07
CA LEU A 120 -2.19 -11.21 8.81
C LEU A 120 -1.66 -12.65 8.91
N LEU A 121 -1.09 -13.20 7.83
CA LEU A 121 -0.48 -14.53 7.84
C LEU A 121 0.73 -14.60 8.77
N ASP A 122 1.60 -13.59 8.75
CA ASP A 122 2.76 -13.49 9.63
C ASP A 122 2.34 -13.40 11.10
N ALA A 123 1.33 -12.60 11.40
CA ALA A 123 0.76 -12.50 12.74
C ALA A 123 0.18 -13.84 13.21
N ALA A 124 -0.53 -14.58 12.35
CA ALA A 124 -1.07 -15.90 12.66
C ALA A 124 0.05 -16.94 12.88
N ALA A 125 1.06 -16.95 12.02
CA ALA A 125 2.22 -17.83 12.16
C ALA A 125 2.96 -17.58 13.49
N SER A 126 3.13 -16.31 13.86
CA SER A 126 3.71 -15.91 15.14
C SER A 126 2.88 -16.39 16.33
N GLU A 127 1.56 -16.24 16.32
CA GLU A 127 0.70 -16.74 17.41
C GLU A 127 0.75 -18.28 17.56
N SER A 128 0.72 -18.98 16.43
CA SER A 128 0.80 -20.45 16.40
C SER A 128 2.09 -20.97 17.04
N GLN A 129 3.23 -20.30 16.82
CA GLN A 129 4.50 -20.64 17.47
C GLN A 129 4.47 -20.48 19.00
N HIS A 130 3.61 -19.60 19.52
CA HIS A 130 3.43 -19.35 20.95
C HIS A 130 2.24 -20.11 21.54
N GLY A 131 1.61 -21.01 20.78
CA GLY A 131 0.47 -21.81 21.24
C GLY A 131 -0.81 -21.00 21.46
N SER A 132 -0.94 -19.82 20.84
CA SER A 132 -2.14 -18.98 20.90
C SER A 132 -2.84 -18.89 19.54
N SER A 133 -4.09 -18.43 19.55
CA SER A 133 -4.85 -18.17 18.33
C SER A 133 -5.85 -17.05 18.61
N SER A 134 -5.73 -15.95 17.88
CA SER A 134 -6.66 -14.82 17.96
C SER A 134 -7.32 -14.61 16.62
N VAL A 135 -8.52 -14.05 16.64
CA VAL A 135 -9.13 -13.47 15.44
C VAL A 135 -8.32 -12.23 15.07
N LEU A 136 -7.69 -12.26 13.90
CA LEU A 136 -6.83 -11.18 13.43
C LEU A 136 -7.62 -10.23 12.55
N ILE A 137 -7.53 -8.93 12.85
CA ILE A 137 -8.30 -7.89 12.16
C ILE A 137 -7.32 -6.82 11.68
N PRO A 138 -7.23 -6.56 10.37
CA PRO A 138 -6.37 -5.51 9.86
C PRO A 138 -6.91 -4.15 10.32
N THR A 139 -6.00 -3.24 10.69
CA THR A 139 -6.36 -1.87 11.05
C THR A 139 -5.52 -0.85 10.31
N TYR A 140 -6.16 0.23 9.89
CA TYR A 140 -5.51 1.40 9.30
C TYR A 140 -5.95 2.63 10.08
N GLU A 141 -5.00 3.36 10.66
CA GLU A 141 -5.27 4.56 11.49
C GLU A 141 -6.33 4.32 12.58
N GLY A 142 -6.28 3.15 13.23
CA GLY A 142 -7.19 2.77 14.29
C GLY A 142 -8.58 2.29 13.84
N LYS A 143 -8.87 2.29 12.53
CA LYS A 143 -10.11 1.75 11.97
C LYS A 143 -9.95 0.28 11.61
N GLU A 144 -10.88 -0.55 12.03
CA GLU A 144 -11.00 -1.96 11.61
C GLU A 144 -11.39 -2.04 10.13
N GLY A 145 -10.76 -2.95 9.38
CA GLY A 145 -11.07 -3.17 7.97
C GLY A 145 -11.11 -4.65 7.59
N HIS A 146 -11.09 -4.90 6.28
CA HIS A 146 -11.15 -6.23 5.68
C HIS A 146 -9.81 -6.67 5.06
N PRO A 147 -9.58 -7.99 4.91
CA PRO A 147 -10.37 -9.09 5.46
C PRO A 147 -9.90 -9.48 6.89
N PRO A 148 -10.80 -9.85 7.82
CA PRO A 148 -10.40 -10.57 9.01
C PRO A 148 -9.86 -11.97 8.65
N LEU A 149 -8.91 -12.46 9.46
CA LEU A 149 -8.36 -13.81 9.39
C LEU A 149 -8.79 -14.59 10.63
N LEU A 150 -9.55 -15.67 10.42
CA LEU A 150 -10.18 -16.45 11.47
C LEU A 150 -9.42 -17.76 11.68
N PRO A 151 -8.95 -18.06 12.90
CA PRO A 151 -8.47 -19.39 13.24
C PRO A 151 -9.56 -20.46 13.10
N SER A 152 -9.25 -21.58 12.45
CA SER A 152 -10.20 -22.70 12.28
C SER A 152 -10.69 -23.28 13.60
N VAL A 153 -9.94 -23.09 14.70
CA VAL A 153 -10.35 -23.49 16.06
C VAL A 153 -11.69 -22.84 16.47
N TYR A 154 -12.01 -21.67 15.91
CA TYR A 154 -13.24 -20.94 16.21
C TYR A 154 -14.39 -21.26 15.25
N ARG A 155 -14.18 -22.14 14.26
CA ARG A 155 -15.19 -22.50 13.26
C ARG A 155 -16.50 -22.95 13.90
N GLU A 156 -16.45 -23.92 14.81
CA GLU A 156 -17.65 -24.45 15.48
C GLU A 156 -18.33 -23.43 16.38
N HIS A 157 -17.55 -22.56 17.03
CA HIS A 157 -18.11 -21.46 17.83
C HIS A 157 -18.95 -20.52 16.96
N ILE A 158 -18.41 -20.12 15.80
CA ILE A 158 -19.11 -19.24 14.86
C ILE A 158 -20.36 -19.92 14.27
N LEU A 159 -20.26 -21.20 13.89
CA LEU A 159 -21.39 -21.96 13.36
C LEU A 159 -22.47 -22.22 14.42
N ALA A 160 -22.10 -22.32 15.70
CA ALA A 160 -23.05 -22.42 16.80
C ALA A 160 -23.89 -21.13 16.95
N HIS A 161 -23.29 -19.96 16.75
CA HIS A 161 -24.01 -18.68 16.77
C HIS A 161 -25.10 -18.61 15.70
N GLU A 162 -24.82 -19.10 14.49
CA GLU A 162 -25.83 -19.19 13.41
C GLU A 162 -27.02 -20.11 13.80
N ARG A 163 -26.74 -21.24 14.46
CA ARG A 163 -27.79 -22.15 14.96
C ARG A 163 -28.65 -21.51 16.06
N GLN A 164 -28.14 -20.48 16.73
CA GLN A 164 -28.84 -19.72 17.77
C GLN A 164 -29.59 -18.49 17.21
N GLY A 165 -29.68 -18.36 15.88
CA GLY A 165 -30.40 -17.27 15.21
C GLY A 165 -29.50 -16.23 14.56
N GLY A 166 -28.19 -16.22 14.87
CA GLY A 166 -27.21 -15.41 14.15
C GLY A 166 -27.35 -13.89 14.34
N GLU A 167 -28.04 -13.43 15.38
CA GLU A 167 -28.27 -12.00 15.64
C GLU A 167 -26.94 -11.22 15.74
N GLY A 168 -26.88 -10.05 15.11
CA GLY A 168 -25.67 -9.22 15.02
C GLY A 168 -24.52 -9.80 14.17
N GLY A 169 -24.77 -10.92 13.48
CA GLY A 169 -23.90 -11.49 12.45
C GLY A 169 -22.52 -11.90 12.94
N LEU A 170 -21.53 -11.83 12.03
CA LEU A 170 -20.16 -12.27 12.31
C LEU A 170 -19.53 -11.48 13.46
N ARG A 171 -19.81 -10.17 13.58
CA ARG A 171 -19.26 -9.35 14.68
C ARG A 171 -19.69 -9.90 16.05
N SER A 172 -20.96 -10.26 16.22
CA SER A 172 -21.45 -10.90 17.44
C SER A 172 -20.92 -12.30 17.62
N ALA A 173 -20.82 -13.10 16.55
CA ALA A 173 -20.25 -14.45 16.60
C ALA A 173 -18.76 -14.48 17.02
N LEU A 174 -18.06 -13.36 16.89
CA LEU A 174 -16.67 -13.19 17.33
C LEU A 174 -16.54 -12.52 18.70
N ALA A 175 -17.66 -12.11 19.30
CA ALA A 175 -17.66 -11.45 20.60
C ALA A 175 -17.20 -12.43 21.70
N GLY A 176 -16.27 -12.00 22.54
CA GLY A 176 -15.70 -12.84 23.61
C GLY A 176 -14.55 -13.75 23.18
N LEU A 177 -14.27 -13.88 21.87
CA LEU A 177 -13.06 -14.55 21.40
C LEU A 177 -11.83 -13.64 21.54
N PRO A 178 -10.62 -14.20 21.74
CA PRO A 178 -9.38 -13.44 21.65
C PRO A 178 -9.27 -12.74 20.30
N ARG A 179 -9.02 -11.42 20.31
CA ARG A 179 -8.87 -10.59 19.11
C ARG A 179 -7.53 -9.87 19.15
N ARG A 180 -6.88 -9.80 18.00
CA ARG A 180 -5.66 -9.01 17.81
C ARG A 180 -5.83 -8.11 16.60
N TYR A 181 -5.68 -6.81 16.82
CA TYR A 181 -5.60 -5.83 15.75
C TYR A 181 -4.20 -5.86 15.15
N VAL A 182 -4.14 -5.92 13.82
CA VAL A 182 -2.90 -5.97 13.04
C VAL A 182 -2.81 -4.67 12.24
N PRO A 183 -2.05 -3.67 12.71
CA PRO A 183 -1.84 -2.44 11.98
C PRO A 183 -1.17 -2.71 10.63
N VAL A 184 -1.73 -2.14 9.56
CA VAL A 184 -1.24 -2.27 8.17
C VAL A 184 -1.10 -0.90 7.51
N ALA A 185 -0.21 -0.79 6.53
CA ALA A 185 -0.03 0.39 5.70
C ALA A 185 -0.89 0.30 4.42
N ASP A 186 -2.17 -0.02 4.58
CA ASP A 186 -3.11 -0.25 3.50
C ASP A 186 -4.46 0.38 3.84
N SER A 187 -4.73 1.56 3.30
CA SER A 187 -6.01 2.24 3.48
C SER A 187 -7.17 1.55 2.74
N PHE A 188 -6.86 0.74 1.72
CA PHE A 188 -7.88 0.04 0.92
C PHE A 188 -8.64 -1.05 1.67
N ILE A 189 -8.19 -1.42 2.87
CA ILE A 189 -8.96 -2.31 3.76
C ILE A 189 -10.32 -1.70 4.17
N LEU A 190 -10.50 -0.40 3.98
CA LEU A 190 -11.69 0.38 4.34
C LEU A 190 -12.56 0.74 3.14
N GLU A 191 -12.15 0.39 1.92
CA GLU A 191 -12.77 0.92 0.69
C GLU A 191 -13.68 -0.13 0.03
N ASP A 192 -14.98 0.00 0.27
CA ASP A 192 -16.01 -0.85 -0.34
C ASP A 192 -16.64 -0.21 -1.61
N MET A 193 -17.40 -1.02 -2.38
CA MET A 193 -18.23 -0.57 -3.50
C MET A 193 -19.70 -0.91 -3.28
N ASP A 194 -20.37 -0.13 -2.44
CA ASP A 194 -21.76 -0.33 -2.08
C ASP A 194 -22.77 0.29 -3.05
N CYS A 195 -22.43 1.45 -3.60
CA CYS A 195 -23.20 2.17 -4.61
C CYS A 195 -22.38 2.51 -5.87
N PRO A 196 -23.03 2.93 -6.98
CA PRO A 196 -22.33 3.29 -8.21
C PRO A 196 -21.25 4.37 -8.05
N GLU A 197 -21.47 5.32 -7.13
CA GLU A 197 -20.52 6.38 -6.79
C GLU A 197 -19.25 5.81 -6.14
N ASP A 198 -19.40 4.83 -5.23
CA ASP A 198 -18.27 4.12 -4.62
C ASP A 198 -17.47 3.39 -5.69
N TYR A 199 -18.14 2.69 -6.61
CA TYR A 199 -17.47 1.99 -7.71
C TYR A 199 -16.72 2.96 -8.64
N ALA A 200 -17.30 4.11 -8.96
CA ALA A 200 -16.62 5.15 -9.74
C ALA A 200 -15.35 5.64 -9.04
N ARG A 201 -15.41 5.82 -7.71
CA ARG A 201 -14.24 6.15 -6.89
C ARG A 201 -13.21 5.02 -6.86
N LEU A 202 -13.63 3.76 -6.69
CA LEU A 202 -12.73 2.60 -6.70
C LEU A 202 -12.01 2.44 -8.04
N ARG A 203 -12.63 2.79 -9.18
CA ARG A 203 -11.95 2.75 -10.49
C ARG A 203 -10.74 3.69 -10.54
N THR A 204 -10.86 4.88 -9.95
CA THR A 204 -9.74 5.83 -9.85
C THR A 204 -8.68 5.33 -8.87
N LEU A 205 -9.09 4.85 -7.69
CA LEU A 205 -8.18 4.33 -6.67
C LEU A 205 -7.43 3.07 -7.14
N ALA A 206 -8.09 2.19 -7.89
CA ALA A 206 -7.52 0.96 -8.43
C ALA A 206 -6.30 1.24 -9.34
N ALA A 207 -6.37 2.29 -10.16
CA ALA A 207 -5.25 2.69 -11.02
C ALA A 207 -4.02 3.16 -10.23
N LEU A 208 -4.23 3.55 -8.97
CA LEU A 208 -3.22 4.04 -8.05
C LEU A 208 -2.86 2.99 -6.99
N ARG A 209 -3.42 1.77 -7.10
CA ARG A 209 -3.35 0.76 -6.05
C ARG A 209 -1.93 0.29 -5.73
N GLU A 210 -1.07 0.27 -6.73
CA GLU A 210 0.32 -0.18 -6.58
C GLU A 210 1.24 0.89 -5.95
N ALA A 211 0.75 2.13 -5.81
CA ALA A 211 1.44 3.19 -5.10
C ALA A 211 1.06 3.19 -3.61
N LEU A 212 2.01 3.58 -2.75
CA LEU A 212 1.69 4.03 -1.39
C LEU A 212 1.60 5.54 -1.38
N TRP A 213 0.51 6.07 -0.85
CA TRP A 213 0.36 7.51 -0.63
C TRP A 213 1.13 7.95 0.62
N PRO A 214 1.44 9.25 0.80
CA PRO A 214 2.27 9.71 1.91
C PRO A 214 1.79 9.28 3.31
N ALA A 215 0.47 9.24 3.55
CA ALA A 215 -0.07 8.73 4.81
C ALA A 215 0.20 7.22 5.00
N GLU A 216 0.06 6.42 3.95
CA GLU A 216 0.34 4.98 4.00
C GLU A 216 1.85 4.71 4.14
N ALA A 217 2.67 5.46 3.40
CA ALA A 217 4.13 5.44 3.52
C ALA A 217 4.59 5.78 4.94
N TRP A 218 3.99 6.79 5.57
CA TRP A 218 4.26 7.16 6.96
C TRP A 218 3.89 6.05 7.94
N ASN A 219 2.71 5.46 7.78
CA ASN A 219 2.29 4.30 8.56
C ASN A 219 3.27 3.13 8.38
N LEU A 220 3.74 2.86 7.17
CA LEU A 220 4.74 1.81 6.92
C LEU A 220 6.05 2.06 7.69
N LEU A 221 6.57 3.30 7.69
CA LEU A 221 7.77 3.64 8.48
C LEU A 221 7.58 3.36 9.98
N ARG A 222 6.38 3.63 10.52
CA ARG A 222 6.04 3.33 11.92
C ARG A 222 5.99 1.82 12.18
N LEU A 223 5.40 1.05 11.27
CA LEU A 223 5.37 -0.42 11.36
C LEU A 223 6.79 -1.02 11.31
N CYS A 224 7.66 -0.46 10.48
CA CYS A 224 9.08 -0.81 10.40
C CYS A 224 9.91 -0.30 11.61
N ARG A 225 9.30 0.43 12.55
CA ARG A 225 9.94 1.00 13.74
C ARG A 225 11.16 1.85 13.40
N VAL A 226 11.07 2.63 12.32
CA VAL A 226 12.14 3.56 11.93
C VAL A 226 12.37 4.56 13.08
N PRO A 227 13.63 4.76 13.54
CA PRO A 227 13.91 5.66 14.65
C PRO A 227 13.48 7.11 14.35
N GLU A 228 13.17 7.87 15.40
CA GLU A 228 12.74 9.28 15.30
C GLU A 228 13.66 10.15 14.42
N ARG A 229 14.98 9.95 14.51
CA ARG A 229 15.95 10.64 13.63
C ARG A 229 15.74 10.30 12.16
N GLY A 230 15.46 9.03 11.86
CA GLY A 230 15.15 8.53 10.52
C GLY A 230 13.83 9.11 10.01
N LEU A 231 12.79 9.13 10.84
CA LEU A 231 11.49 9.73 10.51
C LEU A 231 11.62 11.22 10.15
N ARG A 232 12.38 11.99 10.95
CA ARG A 232 12.63 13.42 10.67
C ARG A 232 13.36 13.64 9.35
N HIS A 233 14.34 12.81 9.04
CA HIS A 233 15.06 12.86 7.76
C HIS A 233 14.14 12.49 6.60
N ALA A 234 13.37 11.41 6.73
CA ALA A 234 12.36 10.99 5.75
C ALA A 234 11.34 12.10 5.45
N CYS A 235 10.81 12.79 6.48
CA CYS A 235 9.91 13.94 6.29
C CYS A 235 10.57 15.08 5.50
N ALA A 236 11.82 15.40 5.83
CA ALA A 236 12.57 16.46 5.15
C ALA A 236 12.79 16.12 3.66
N VAL A 237 13.21 14.89 3.37
CA VAL A 237 13.42 14.41 1.99
C VAL A 237 12.10 14.37 1.22
N GLY A 238 11.02 13.85 1.82
CA GLY A 238 9.69 13.83 1.22
C GLY A 238 9.17 15.23 0.89
N ALA A 239 9.31 16.19 1.81
CA ALA A 239 8.88 17.57 1.59
C ALA A 239 9.65 18.26 0.46
N VAL A 240 10.97 18.08 0.40
CA VAL A 240 11.79 18.64 -0.68
C VAL A 240 11.45 17.96 -2.02
N ALA A 241 11.32 16.63 -2.05
CA ALA A 241 10.97 15.90 -3.27
C ALA A 241 9.61 16.34 -3.83
N ALA A 242 8.60 16.50 -2.97
CA ALA A 242 7.29 17.00 -3.34
C ALA A 242 7.33 18.42 -3.93
N ALA A 243 8.08 19.33 -3.28
CA ALA A 243 8.22 20.70 -3.74
C ALA A 243 8.94 20.79 -5.10
N LEU A 244 9.98 19.98 -5.29
CA LEU A 244 10.65 19.87 -6.59
C LEU A 244 9.70 19.30 -7.67
N ALA A 245 8.90 18.29 -7.34
CA ALA A 245 7.96 17.70 -8.29
C ALA A 245 6.88 18.70 -8.70
N GLN A 246 6.34 19.45 -7.74
CA GLN A 246 5.34 20.49 -7.97
C GLN A 246 5.87 21.56 -8.94
N VAL A 247 7.03 22.15 -8.65
CA VAL A 247 7.61 23.20 -9.50
C VAL A 247 7.94 22.65 -10.89
N LEU A 248 8.47 21.43 -11.00
CA LEU A 248 8.78 20.83 -12.30
C LEU A 248 7.51 20.59 -13.14
N ARG A 249 6.44 20.10 -12.49
CA ARG A 249 5.13 19.89 -13.12
C ARG A 249 4.55 21.21 -13.63
N GLU A 250 4.57 22.26 -12.82
CA GLU A 250 4.13 23.62 -13.20
C GLU A 250 4.93 24.17 -14.38
N SER A 251 6.26 24.16 -14.30
CA SER A 251 7.13 24.67 -15.37
C SER A 251 6.97 23.91 -16.69
N ARG A 252 6.66 22.61 -16.65
CA ARG A 252 6.38 21.81 -17.84
C ARG A 252 4.99 22.09 -18.42
N ALA A 253 3.99 22.31 -17.57
CA ALA A 253 2.65 22.70 -18.01
C ALA A 253 2.66 24.05 -18.75
N GLU A 254 3.42 25.04 -18.24
CA GLU A 254 3.61 26.35 -18.90
C GLU A 254 4.30 26.25 -20.28
N ARG A 255 5.05 25.18 -20.52
CA ARG A 255 5.80 24.93 -21.77
C ARG A 255 5.10 23.92 -22.68
N GLU A 256 3.83 23.63 -22.45
CA GLU A 256 3.02 22.68 -23.24
C GLU A 256 3.67 21.29 -23.40
N TRP A 257 4.34 20.81 -22.35
CA TRP A 257 4.97 19.49 -22.36
C TRP A 257 3.92 18.38 -22.56
N ALA A 258 4.20 17.42 -23.46
CA ALA A 258 3.27 16.37 -23.88
C ALA A 258 3.01 15.25 -22.83
N GLY A 259 3.18 15.53 -21.53
CA GLY A 259 3.04 14.55 -20.44
C GLY A 259 2.77 15.19 -19.09
N THR A 260 2.30 14.39 -18.12
CA THR A 260 1.79 14.86 -16.82
C THR A 260 2.88 15.33 -15.84
N GLY A 261 4.15 15.03 -16.11
CA GLY A 261 5.26 15.30 -15.19
C GLY A 261 5.22 14.44 -13.91
N PRO A 262 6.24 14.57 -13.04
CA PRO A 262 6.29 13.83 -11.79
C PRO A 262 5.14 14.23 -10.86
N ASP A 263 4.67 13.30 -10.07
CA ASP A 263 3.64 13.48 -9.06
C ASP A 263 4.19 13.92 -7.70
N PRO A 264 3.76 15.08 -7.16
CA PRO A 264 4.24 15.56 -5.87
C PRO A 264 3.99 14.61 -4.72
N GLU A 265 2.85 13.93 -4.68
CA GLU A 265 2.51 13.04 -3.59
C GLU A 265 3.26 11.72 -3.71
N LEU A 266 3.47 11.22 -4.94
CA LEU A 266 4.31 10.06 -5.18
C LEU A 266 5.79 10.36 -4.86
N ALA A 267 6.29 11.56 -5.21
CA ALA A 267 7.63 12.01 -4.85
C ALA A 267 7.77 12.15 -3.32
N ARG A 268 6.73 12.65 -2.65
CA ARG A 268 6.68 12.72 -1.18
C ARG A 268 6.76 11.33 -0.55
N ALA A 269 5.98 10.37 -1.04
CA ALA A 269 5.99 9.00 -0.55
C ALA A 269 7.35 8.32 -0.80
N GLY A 270 7.94 8.50 -1.98
CA GLY A 270 9.29 8.03 -2.28
C GLY A 270 10.35 8.62 -1.33
N GLY A 271 10.26 9.93 -1.04
CA GLY A 271 11.15 10.59 -0.08
C GLY A 271 10.94 10.14 1.36
N LEU A 272 9.72 9.76 1.75
CA LEU A 272 9.46 9.14 3.05
C LEU A 272 10.12 7.76 3.15
N LEU A 273 9.98 6.94 2.11
CA LEU A 273 10.40 5.53 2.13
C LEU A 273 11.88 5.31 1.77
N HIS A 274 12.60 6.32 1.26
CA HIS A 274 13.95 6.13 0.69
C HIS A 274 14.94 5.42 1.62
N ASP A 275 14.79 5.59 2.93
CA ASP A 275 15.67 5.07 3.97
C ASP A 275 14.99 4.02 4.87
N VAL A 276 13.87 3.41 4.43
CA VAL A 276 13.07 2.48 5.26
C VAL A 276 13.89 1.31 5.82
N CYS A 277 14.92 0.86 5.08
CA CYS A 277 15.81 -0.23 5.48
C CYS A 277 17.19 0.24 5.96
N LYS A 278 17.32 1.50 6.39
CA LYS A 278 18.60 2.07 6.83
C LYS A 278 19.23 1.24 7.95
N GLY A 279 20.52 0.95 7.80
CA GLY A 279 21.30 0.10 8.71
C GLY A 279 21.55 -1.31 8.21
N LEU A 280 20.82 -1.75 7.18
CA LEU A 280 21.12 -3.00 6.46
C LEU A 280 22.25 -2.79 5.42
N PRO A 281 23.04 -3.83 5.09
CA PRO A 281 23.96 -3.79 3.95
C PRO A 281 23.21 -3.46 2.66
N GLU A 282 23.75 -2.53 1.86
CA GLU A 282 23.09 -2.04 0.64
C GLU A 282 21.62 -1.63 0.88
N HIS A 283 21.37 -0.89 1.98
CA HIS A 283 20.02 -0.49 2.42
C HIS A 283 19.10 0.03 1.31
N GLU A 284 19.64 0.69 0.28
CA GLU A 284 18.91 1.15 -0.90
C GLU A 284 18.28 -0.01 -1.70
N LYS A 285 19.06 -1.06 -1.97
CA LYS A 285 18.59 -2.27 -2.64
C LYS A 285 17.73 -3.11 -1.71
N ALA A 286 18.06 -3.13 -0.42
CA ALA A 286 17.27 -3.81 0.59
C ALA A 286 15.86 -3.18 0.70
N GLY A 287 15.76 -1.85 0.68
CA GLY A 287 14.49 -1.11 0.66
C GLY A 287 13.67 -1.41 -0.59
N GLY A 288 14.29 -1.40 -1.77
CA GLY A 288 13.62 -1.79 -3.01
C GLY A 288 13.09 -3.23 -2.98
N ARG A 289 13.89 -4.20 -2.52
CA ARG A 289 13.45 -5.61 -2.37
C ARG A 289 12.32 -5.75 -1.34
N PHE A 290 12.46 -5.11 -0.19
CA PHE A 290 11.45 -5.14 0.87
C PHE A 290 10.09 -4.63 0.37
N LEU A 291 10.06 -3.49 -0.33
CA LEU A 291 8.82 -2.95 -0.88
C LEU A 291 8.25 -3.85 -2.01
N ALA A 292 9.10 -4.45 -2.83
CA ALA A 292 8.66 -5.39 -3.86
C ALA A 292 8.04 -6.66 -3.27
N GLU A 293 8.62 -7.21 -2.19
CA GLU A 293 8.09 -8.36 -1.44
C GLU A 293 6.72 -8.05 -0.79
N LEU A 294 6.46 -6.79 -0.43
CA LEU A 294 5.14 -6.32 0.01
C LEU A 294 4.13 -6.13 -1.15
N GLY A 295 4.52 -6.37 -2.40
CA GLY A 295 3.67 -6.15 -3.57
C GLY A 295 3.49 -4.68 -3.92
N LEU A 296 4.49 -3.84 -3.67
CA LEU A 296 4.48 -2.39 -3.93
C LEU A 296 5.54 -2.02 -4.99
N PRO A 297 5.37 -2.44 -6.25
CA PRO A 297 6.40 -2.27 -7.29
C PRO A 297 6.69 -0.80 -7.61
N VAL A 298 5.68 0.08 -7.54
CA VAL A 298 5.87 1.53 -7.76
C VAL A 298 6.75 2.11 -6.64
N ALA A 299 6.44 1.84 -5.38
CA ALA A 299 7.25 2.31 -4.25
C ALA A 299 8.67 1.73 -4.30
N ALA A 300 8.81 0.45 -4.65
CA ALA A 300 10.11 -0.21 -4.82
C ALA A 300 10.97 0.49 -5.87
N ALA A 301 10.40 0.86 -7.02
CA ALA A 301 11.11 1.55 -8.10
C ALA A 301 11.57 2.97 -7.72
N LEU A 302 10.83 3.66 -6.84
CA LEU A 302 11.21 4.99 -6.35
C LEU A 302 12.41 4.94 -5.41
N VAL A 303 12.52 3.87 -4.61
CA VAL A 303 13.56 3.73 -3.58
C VAL A 303 14.80 3.01 -4.12
N ALA A 304 14.62 2.12 -5.09
CA ALA A 304 15.71 1.43 -5.76
C ALA A 304 16.68 2.43 -6.42
N ASP A 305 17.96 2.29 -6.12
CA ASP A 305 19.08 3.00 -6.76
C ASP A 305 19.24 4.51 -6.47
N HIS A 306 18.72 5.04 -5.35
CA HIS A 306 18.89 6.46 -4.98
C HIS A 306 20.34 6.86 -4.52
N ARG A 307 21.32 5.95 -4.60
CA ARG A 307 22.72 6.23 -4.23
C ARG A 307 23.59 6.63 -5.42
N ASP A 308 23.34 6.04 -6.59
CA ASP A 308 24.20 6.21 -7.76
C ASP A 308 23.40 6.28 -9.07
N LEU A 309 22.64 7.38 -9.21
CA LEU A 309 21.75 7.59 -10.32
C LEU A 309 22.47 8.30 -11.49
N SER A 310 22.44 7.69 -12.67
CA SER A 310 22.77 8.34 -13.94
C SER A 310 21.50 8.41 -14.78
N VAL A 311 21.17 9.61 -15.25
CA VAL A 311 19.96 9.86 -16.03
C VAL A 311 20.39 10.28 -17.42
N PRO A 312 20.01 9.55 -18.48
CA PRO A 312 20.23 10.01 -19.84
C PRO A 312 19.56 11.38 -20.06
N ASP A 313 20.23 12.29 -20.76
CA ASP A 313 19.71 13.65 -20.98
C ASP A 313 18.33 13.66 -21.69
N ALA A 314 18.08 12.68 -22.55
CA ALA A 314 16.82 12.53 -23.28
C ALA A 314 15.69 11.86 -22.48
N ALA A 315 16.00 11.20 -21.35
CA ALA A 315 14.99 10.55 -20.53
C ALA A 315 14.23 11.58 -19.68
N PRO A 316 12.89 11.50 -19.55
CA PRO A 316 12.14 12.44 -18.70
C PRO A 316 12.52 12.25 -17.23
N LEU A 317 12.66 13.37 -16.51
CA LEU A 317 12.83 13.32 -15.05
C LEU A 317 11.52 12.89 -14.38
N THR A 318 11.64 11.92 -13.46
CA THR A 318 10.59 11.31 -12.67
C THR A 318 10.78 11.62 -11.18
N GLU A 319 9.85 11.18 -10.35
CA GLU A 319 9.88 11.28 -8.89
C GLU A 319 11.18 10.71 -8.30
N ARG A 320 11.71 9.63 -8.91
CA ARG A 320 12.95 8.97 -8.47
C ARG A 320 14.14 9.92 -8.48
N GLU A 321 14.31 10.69 -9.56
CA GLU A 321 15.39 11.68 -9.67
C GLU A 321 15.24 12.81 -8.64
N LEU A 322 14.00 13.19 -8.33
CA LEU A 322 13.71 14.25 -7.36
C LEU A 322 14.00 13.79 -5.93
N VAL A 323 13.62 12.55 -5.58
CA VAL A 323 13.96 11.92 -4.29
C VAL A 323 15.47 11.79 -4.14
N TYR A 324 16.18 11.37 -5.20
CA TYR A 324 17.64 11.28 -5.20
C TYR A 324 18.30 12.60 -4.80
N LEU A 325 17.88 13.71 -5.44
CA LEU A 325 18.47 15.03 -5.18
C LEU A 325 18.04 15.58 -3.82
N ALA A 326 16.77 15.40 -3.44
CA ALA A 326 16.24 15.81 -2.15
C ALA A 326 17.05 15.23 -0.98
N ASP A 327 17.38 13.94 -1.00
CA ASP A 327 18.23 13.31 0.03
C ASP A 327 19.61 13.98 0.14
N LYS A 328 20.19 14.47 -0.96
CA LYS A 328 21.51 15.13 -0.93
C LYS A 328 21.43 16.55 -0.38
N TYR A 329 20.28 17.21 -0.48
CA TYR A 329 20.06 18.50 0.18
C TYR A 329 19.73 18.38 1.66
N CYS A 330 19.29 17.22 2.14
CA CYS A 330 18.86 17.04 3.51
C CYS A 330 19.98 16.49 4.42
N HIS A 331 20.21 17.17 5.54
CA HIS A 331 20.90 16.60 6.69
C HIS A 331 20.00 16.68 7.92
N GLY A 332 19.30 15.58 8.24
CA GLY A 332 18.22 15.64 9.22
C GLY A 332 17.09 16.51 8.65
N ARG A 333 16.84 17.67 9.25
CA ARG A 333 15.83 18.64 8.76
C ARG A 333 16.45 19.90 8.12
N GLU A 334 17.77 19.96 8.06
CA GLU A 334 18.49 21.14 7.59
C GLU A 334 18.84 21.01 6.12
N PHE A 335 18.82 22.15 5.43
CA PHE A 335 19.32 22.27 4.07
C PHE A 335 20.86 22.30 4.10
N VAL A 336 21.50 21.49 3.27
CA VAL A 336 22.94 21.48 3.07
C VAL A 336 23.24 21.49 1.56
N PRO A 337 23.98 22.48 1.04
CA PRO A 337 24.41 22.49 -0.36
C PRO A 337 25.21 21.23 -0.72
N LEU A 338 25.17 20.82 -1.99
CA LEU A 338 25.87 19.61 -2.46
C LEU A 338 27.36 19.67 -2.16
N GLU A 339 28.00 20.82 -2.36
CA GLU A 339 29.42 21.08 -2.09
C GLU A 339 29.77 20.74 -0.65
N LEU A 340 28.97 21.25 0.29
CA LEU A 340 29.20 21.05 1.71
C LEU A 340 28.89 19.61 2.12
N ARG A 341 27.79 19.05 1.61
CA ARG A 341 27.36 17.67 1.92
C ARG A 341 28.38 16.62 1.49
N PHE A 342 28.93 16.78 0.29
CA PHE A 342 29.94 15.87 -0.24
C PHE A 342 31.35 16.21 0.27
N GLY A 343 31.66 17.48 0.53
CA GLY A 343 32.91 17.94 1.15
C GLY A 343 33.17 17.26 2.49
N GLN A 344 32.18 17.26 3.39
CA GLN A 344 32.27 16.56 4.68
C GLN A 344 32.61 15.07 4.54
N LYS A 345 32.13 14.40 3.48
CA LYS A 345 32.47 13.00 3.20
C LYS A 345 33.88 12.87 2.65
N LEU A 346 34.32 13.78 1.77
CA LEU A 346 35.69 13.78 1.27
C LEU A 346 36.70 13.94 2.40
N ASP A 347 36.42 14.81 3.36
CA ASP A 347 37.28 15.01 4.54
C ASP A 347 37.33 13.75 5.40
N LEU A 348 36.18 13.10 5.62
CA LEU A 348 36.10 11.85 6.40
C LEU A 348 36.89 10.70 5.77
N TYR A 349 36.93 10.62 4.44
CA TYR A 349 37.61 9.56 3.69
C TYR A 349 38.91 10.05 3.02
N ALA A 350 39.52 11.14 3.51
CA ALA A 350 40.66 11.78 2.88
C ALA A 350 41.87 10.84 2.67
N ALA A 351 42.01 9.83 3.53
CA ALA A 351 43.07 8.82 3.46
C ALA A 351 42.80 7.69 2.44
N ASP A 352 41.62 7.64 1.81
CA ASP A 352 41.24 6.63 0.82
C ASP A 352 40.99 7.29 -0.56
N PRO A 353 41.98 7.22 -1.48
CA PRO A 353 41.87 7.80 -2.81
C PRO A 353 40.74 7.22 -3.65
N ALA A 354 40.43 5.93 -3.51
CA ALA A 354 39.38 5.27 -4.26
C ALA A 354 38.00 5.72 -3.78
N ALA A 355 37.80 5.79 -2.45
CA ALA A 355 36.58 6.36 -1.88
C ALA A 355 36.40 7.83 -2.28
N CYS A 356 37.47 8.64 -2.25
CA CYS A 356 37.43 10.03 -2.70
C CYS A 356 37.04 10.16 -4.17
N ALA A 357 37.60 9.34 -5.06
CA ALA A 357 37.22 9.32 -6.47
C ALA A 357 35.73 8.98 -6.67
N ALA A 358 35.23 7.97 -5.94
CA ALA A 358 33.82 7.60 -5.97
C ALA A 358 32.88 8.68 -5.41
N ILE A 359 33.30 9.41 -4.35
CA ILE A 359 32.54 10.55 -3.81
C ILE A 359 32.49 11.70 -4.83
N ARG A 360 33.62 12.04 -5.47
CA ARG A 360 33.67 13.08 -6.52
C ARG A 360 32.80 12.74 -7.72
N GLY A 361 32.82 11.48 -8.16
CA GLY A 361 31.95 11.01 -9.24
C GLY A 361 30.46 11.20 -8.92
N ARG A 362 30.03 10.85 -7.71
CA ARG A 362 28.66 11.06 -7.25
C ARG A 362 28.29 12.54 -7.14
N LEU A 363 29.20 13.39 -6.66
CA LEU A 363 28.99 14.84 -6.66
C LEU A 363 28.80 15.39 -8.09
N GLY A 364 29.61 14.92 -9.05
CA GLY A 364 29.47 15.31 -10.46
C GLY A 364 28.09 14.96 -11.02
N ARG A 365 27.59 13.76 -10.73
CA ARG A 365 26.24 13.33 -11.15
C ARG A 365 25.13 14.15 -10.48
N ALA A 366 25.23 14.41 -9.18
CA ALA A 366 24.27 15.25 -8.46
C ALA A 366 24.23 16.68 -9.03
N ARG A 367 25.39 17.27 -9.35
CA ARG A 367 25.47 18.59 -10.01
C ARG A 367 24.88 18.61 -11.41
N ALA A 368 25.12 17.57 -12.20
CA ALA A 368 24.54 17.46 -13.53
C ALA A 368 23.00 17.45 -13.46
N LEU A 369 22.44 16.69 -12.51
CA LEU A 369 20.99 16.66 -12.25
C LEU A 369 20.47 18.00 -11.73
N GLU A 370 21.14 18.62 -10.75
CA GLU A 370 20.78 19.95 -10.23
C GLU A 370 20.76 21.00 -11.35
N ALA A 371 21.78 21.04 -12.19
CA ALA A 371 21.86 21.97 -13.32
C ALA A 371 20.76 21.71 -14.36
N ARG A 372 20.41 20.43 -14.60
CA ARG A 372 19.32 20.07 -15.50
C ARG A 372 17.97 20.51 -14.95
N LEU A 373 17.69 20.20 -13.69
CA LEU A 373 16.46 20.63 -13.01
C LEU A 373 16.34 22.16 -13.00
N ALA A 374 17.43 22.88 -12.75
CA ALA A 374 17.42 24.34 -12.80
C ALA A 374 16.97 24.89 -14.17
N ARG A 375 17.41 24.27 -15.28
CA ARG A 375 16.98 24.64 -16.64
C ARG A 375 15.51 24.30 -16.90
N GLU A 376 15.06 23.12 -16.48
CA GLU A 376 13.68 22.68 -16.68
C GLU A 376 12.69 23.47 -15.82
N MET A 377 13.05 23.79 -14.58
CA MET A 377 12.23 24.55 -13.61
C MET A 377 12.30 26.07 -13.78
N GLY A 378 13.31 26.59 -14.48
CA GLY A 378 13.54 28.03 -14.59
C GLY A 378 14.00 28.71 -13.28
N ARG A 379 14.30 27.94 -12.23
CA ARG A 379 14.80 28.44 -10.94
C ARG A 379 15.71 27.41 -10.24
N PRO A 380 16.60 27.83 -9.33
CA PRO A 380 17.53 26.89 -8.67
C PRO A 380 16.80 25.88 -7.76
N PRO A 381 17.03 24.56 -7.92
CA PRO A 381 16.44 23.53 -7.05
C PRO A 381 16.80 23.70 -5.57
N ALA A 382 18.01 24.18 -5.29
CA ALA A 382 18.48 24.49 -3.94
C ALA A 382 17.59 25.52 -3.21
N ASP A 383 17.06 26.52 -3.93
CA ASP A 383 16.17 27.53 -3.33
C ASP A 383 14.80 26.94 -3.01
N ILE A 384 14.28 26.06 -3.88
CA ILE A 384 13.04 25.31 -3.63
C ILE A 384 13.20 24.43 -2.39
N ALA A 385 14.32 23.71 -2.27
CA ALA A 385 14.62 22.85 -1.13
C ALA A 385 14.68 23.64 0.20
N ARG A 386 15.34 24.81 0.21
CA ARG A 386 15.37 25.69 1.40
C ARG A 386 13.97 26.12 1.82
N GLN A 387 13.17 26.61 0.87
CA GLN A 387 11.80 27.05 1.14
C GLN A 387 10.92 25.91 1.68
N ALA A 388 11.03 24.72 1.10
CA ALA A 388 10.29 23.53 1.56
C ALA A 388 10.66 23.15 3.00
N LEU A 389 11.94 23.17 3.36
CA LEU A 389 12.40 22.84 4.71
C LEU A 389 12.01 23.91 5.74
N GLU A 390 12.07 25.19 5.37
CA GLU A 390 11.57 26.29 6.20
C GLU A 390 10.06 26.17 6.46
N ALA A 391 9.28 25.84 5.43
CA ALA A 391 7.85 25.60 5.58
C ALA A 391 7.56 24.41 6.50
N LEU A 392 8.31 23.30 6.34
CA LEU A 392 8.20 22.11 7.18
C LEU A 392 8.53 22.39 8.66
N LEU A 393 9.48 23.30 8.94
CA LEU A 393 9.80 23.73 10.30
C LEU A 393 8.69 24.57 10.95
N LYS A 394 7.95 25.34 10.15
CA LYS A 394 6.84 26.19 10.61
C LYS A 394 5.54 25.40 10.85
N ALA A 395 5.31 24.32 10.11
CA ALA A 395 4.19 23.41 10.34
C ALA A 395 4.36 22.68 11.70
N LYS A 396 3.40 22.85 12.63
CA LYS A 396 3.40 22.15 13.92
C LYS A 396 3.11 20.66 13.69
N GLY A 397 4.15 19.83 13.77
CA GLY A 397 4.06 18.39 13.53
C GLY A 397 4.34 18.07 12.06
N GLY A 398 5.56 17.60 11.77
CA GLY A 398 6.00 17.27 10.40
C GLY A 398 5.42 15.97 9.86
N GLU A 399 4.32 15.48 10.43
CA GLU A 399 3.63 14.28 9.96
C GLU A 399 2.77 14.66 8.74
N PRO A 400 2.65 13.80 7.73
CA PRO A 400 1.62 13.99 6.72
C PRO A 400 0.26 13.96 7.43
N GLU A 401 -0.51 15.05 7.34
CA GLU A 401 -1.91 15.01 7.76
C GLU A 401 -2.62 13.99 6.87
N ALA A 402 -3.32 13.03 7.48
CA ALA A 402 -4.32 12.26 6.76
C ALA A 402 -5.41 13.27 6.38
N GLU A 403 -5.49 13.66 5.10
CA GLU A 403 -6.67 14.40 4.67
C GLU A 403 -7.90 13.55 5.02
N PRO A 404 -8.89 14.11 5.74
CA PRO A 404 -10.12 13.38 5.98
C PRO A 404 -10.76 13.13 4.62
N ASN A 405 -10.85 11.86 4.24
CA ASN A 405 -11.65 11.42 3.11
C ASN A 405 -13.07 11.97 3.31
N SER A 406 -13.37 13.08 2.64
CA SER A 406 -14.53 13.91 2.92
C SER A 406 -15.76 13.35 2.21
N SER A 407 -16.51 12.49 2.90
CA SER A 407 -17.98 12.40 2.84
C SER A 407 -18.49 11.14 3.54
N ARG A 408 -18.48 11.11 4.87
CA ARG A 408 -19.41 10.26 5.61
C ARG A 408 -20.76 10.97 5.69
N GLY A 409 -21.68 10.56 4.83
CA GLY A 409 -23.11 10.66 5.12
C GLY A 409 -23.50 9.43 5.94
N ASP A 410 -23.65 9.60 7.25
CA ASP A 410 -24.40 8.66 8.08
C ASP A 410 -25.87 8.71 7.64
N THR A 411 -26.39 7.62 7.09
CA THR A 411 -27.78 7.18 7.24
C THR A 411 -27.87 5.67 7.14
#